data_AF-A0AAV5A0H2-F1
#
_entry.id   AF-A0AAV5A0H2-F1
#
_cell.length_a   1.000
_cell.length_b   1.000
_cell.length_c   1.000
_cell.angle_alpha   90.00
_cell.angle_beta   90.00
_cell.angle_gamma   90.00
#
_symmetry.space_group_name_H-M   'P 1'
#
loop_
_entity.id
_entity.type
_entity.pdbx_description
1 polymer ?
#
loop_
_entity_poly.entity_id
_entity_poly.type
_entity_poly.pdbx_seq_one_letter_code
_entity_poly.pdbx_strand_id
1 'polypeptide(L)'
;MDEEWMKNNSDIKEKDRKVVHVIITTEKHVGLNWAFLNQKHPQPQVRYINVPQSSSLRDYQKIFADEIFAEYESPVEIETIRFWTPKEHLPIDTYMETKTNHDVTVFANPVTLTKSFPSALAERLNDATIVHIVVTAEEKKSNSKKEDEKDQPLPESLRLQCEEEETIYDGRSSALTRQYTLAPPIEIYHRIFNTFLRLVEDPPQPTADDLNNTRELMQYLCELSDGDAAKSDEDVLSMLYNILKQNLRRMDKVFLNNKVCIWAGDEYVPILIVELEEELGEGNCDPSTQADLSMKHFWSMDRVKKVREKCCCPTFLLSGGGPWIGIIGAVFTDRVIVQRLTDIRWFGLSSTAEDKRLWANTCILLALRETLKQLTHFYERDLFDIRPWIPHGPHPRFYPHPTSYPYASPDGTRREIKFEYQRALDDYSGCSLNTLQNTAEGFLADLNYAPKLFYYGPLPDTPSFESISNAAQNAHPGLCLRPDTMYMVVMEYIESGPDPEVFRWQLEEILFKLREEGYAFGDFRLQNILKDFEGNIKLIDFNWCGEYDTEAKRDGDRLQVSKYVRDKLGELDRRGGRATTGPYAYYPSSLSLLPNEWPHGVGSLKPILPEHDWALLEKLFLKEFQ
;
A
#
# COMPACT_ATOMS: atom_id res chain seq x y z
N MET A 1 -17.72 -1.19 -52.07
CA MET A 1 -17.30 -0.52 -50.82
C MET A 1 -15.81 -0.78 -50.68
N ASP A 2 -15.02 -0.34 -51.68
CA ASP A 2 -13.78 -1.05 -52.03
C ASP A 2 -12.73 -0.22 -52.81
N GLU A 3 -12.66 1.10 -52.59
CA GLU A 3 -11.59 1.91 -53.23
C GLU A 3 -10.87 2.87 -52.27
N GLU A 4 -11.50 3.21 -51.13
CA GLU A 4 -10.93 4.16 -50.16
C GLU A 4 -9.96 3.50 -49.17
N TRP A 5 -10.08 2.18 -48.94
CA TRP A 5 -9.16 1.41 -48.09
C TRP A 5 -7.82 1.10 -48.77
N MET A 6 -7.81 0.91 -50.09
CA MET A 6 -6.60 0.65 -50.89
C MET A 6 -5.77 1.91 -51.14
N LYS A 7 -6.41 3.09 -51.25
CA LYS A 7 -5.71 4.36 -51.54
C LYS A 7 -4.91 4.93 -50.36
N ASN A 8 -5.31 4.64 -49.12
CA ASN A 8 -4.60 5.14 -47.94
C ASN A 8 -3.36 4.33 -47.57
N ASN A 9 -3.09 3.21 -48.25
CA ASN A 9 -1.94 2.33 -47.98
C ASN A 9 -0.90 2.31 -49.12
N SER A 10 -1.08 3.05 -50.20
CA SER A 10 -0.19 2.98 -51.37
C SER A 10 0.97 3.99 -51.39
N ASP A 11 1.06 4.90 -50.41
CA ASP A 11 2.09 5.96 -50.39
C ASP A 11 3.04 5.93 -49.17
N ILE A 12 3.13 4.78 -48.50
CA ILE A 12 4.22 4.54 -47.54
C ILE A 12 5.38 3.93 -48.33
N LYS A 13 6.44 4.74 -48.53
CA LYS A 13 7.68 4.29 -49.17
C LYS A 13 8.11 2.96 -48.57
N GLU A 14 8.34 2.00 -49.47
CA GLU A 14 8.75 0.60 -49.32
C GLU A 14 10.00 0.35 -48.43
N LYS A 15 10.56 1.39 -47.80
CA LYS A 15 11.81 1.36 -47.01
C LYS A 15 11.62 1.22 -45.50
N ASP A 16 10.40 1.36 -44.97
CA ASP A 16 10.17 1.46 -43.52
C ASP A 16 9.43 0.25 -42.89
N ARG A 17 9.22 -0.85 -43.63
CA ARG A 17 8.65 -2.09 -43.08
C ARG A 17 9.76 -3.09 -42.77
N LYS A 18 9.95 -3.42 -41.48
CA LYS A 18 10.70 -4.62 -41.08
C LYS A 18 9.74 -5.80 -41.16
N VAL A 19 9.89 -6.62 -42.21
CA VAL A 19 9.05 -7.80 -42.36
C VAL A 19 9.64 -8.91 -41.48
N VAL A 20 8.98 -9.19 -40.36
CA VAL A 20 9.30 -10.34 -39.52
C VAL A 20 8.62 -11.58 -40.14
N HIS A 21 9.24 -12.74 -40.02
CA HIS A 21 8.76 -13.98 -40.64
C HIS A 21 8.81 -15.11 -39.61
N VAL A 22 7.75 -15.90 -39.50
CA VAL A 22 7.59 -16.92 -38.45
C VAL A 22 7.33 -18.28 -39.10
N ILE A 23 7.71 -19.37 -38.44
CA ILE A 23 7.48 -20.76 -38.88
C ILE A 23 7.06 -21.57 -37.64
N ILE A 24 6.19 -22.57 -37.78
CA ILE A 24 5.64 -23.34 -36.65
C ILE A 24 5.79 -24.84 -36.91
N THR A 25 6.26 -25.62 -35.94
CA THR A 25 6.33 -27.08 -36.05
C THR A 25 5.97 -27.71 -34.70
N THR A 26 4.99 -28.61 -34.63
CA THR A 26 4.38 -29.06 -33.37
C THR A 26 4.85 -30.45 -32.93
N GLU A 27 4.99 -30.64 -31.60
CA GLU A 27 4.32 -31.72 -30.83
C GLU A 27 4.09 -31.30 -29.35
N LYS A 28 2.83 -31.46 -28.90
CA LYS A 28 2.25 -31.41 -27.54
C LYS A 28 2.44 -30.15 -26.65
N HIS A 29 3.40 -29.31 -26.95
CA HIS A 29 3.45 -27.88 -26.57
C HIS A 29 3.56 -27.12 -27.89
N VAL A 30 2.97 -25.92 -28.04
CA VAL A 30 3.18 -25.15 -29.28
C VAL A 30 4.60 -24.58 -29.24
N GLY A 31 5.58 -25.40 -29.61
CA GLY A 31 6.94 -24.96 -29.89
C GLY A 31 6.93 -24.17 -31.18
N LEU A 32 7.16 -22.86 -31.09
CA LEU A 32 7.34 -22.01 -32.25
C LEU A 32 8.80 -22.05 -32.69
N ASN A 33 9.09 -22.32 -33.96
CA ASN A 33 10.44 -22.23 -34.54
C ASN A 33 10.52 -20.94 -35.35
N TRP A 34 10.89 -19.82 -34.74
CA TRP A 34 11.05 -18.54 -35.45
C TRP A 34 12.37 -18.42 -36.22
N ALA A 35 12.39 -17.55 -37.24
CA ALA A 35 13.57 -17.23 -38.02
C ALA A 35 13.62 -15.73 -38.30
N PHE A 36 14.71 -15.10 -37.88
CA PHE A 36 14.89 -13.67 -37.96
C PHE A 36 15.58 -13.27 -39.28
N LEU A 37 14.89 -12.47 -40.10
CA LEU A 37 15.45 -11.88 -41.30
C LEU A 37 15.29 -10.36 -41.22
N ASN A 38 16.37 -9.69 -40.84
CA ASN A 38 16.50 -8.25 -40.95
C ASN A 38 17.75 -7.97 -41.81
N GLN A 39 17.78 -6.86 -42.55
CA GLN A 39 18.97 -6.42 -43.29
C GLN A 39 20.24 -6.36 -42.41
N LYS A 40 20.08 -6.21 -41.08
CA LYS A 40 21.18 -6.22 -40.09
C LYS A 40 21.58 -7.62 -39.57
N HIS A 41 20.73 -8.64 -39.71
CA HIS A 41 20.97 -10.00 -39.24
C HIS A 41 20.50 -11.02 -40.30
N PRO A 42 21.36 -11.37 -41.27
CA PRO A 42 20.98 -12.20 -42.43
C PRO A 42 20.99 -13.71 -42.15
N GLN A 43 21.43 -14.15 -40.97
CA GLN A 43 21.43 -15.56 -40.61
C GLN A 43 20.32 -15.86 -39.60
N PRO A 44 19.34 -16.71 -39.94
CA PRO A 44 18.23 -17.01 -39.07
C PRO A 44 18.68 -17.85 -37.86
N GLN A 45 18.30 -17.43 -36.66
CA GLN A 45 18.40 -18.27 -35.45
C GLN A 45 17.03 -18.83 -35.08
N VAL A 46 16.95 -20.15 -34.94
CA VAL A 46 15.76 -20.83 -34.43
C VAL A 46 15.83 -20.88 -32.91
N ARG A 47 14.79 -20.40 -32.22
CA ARG A 47 14.53 -20.64 -30.79
C ARG A 47 13.06 -21.00 -30.57
N TYR A 48 12.78 -21.45 -29.36
CA TYR A 48 11.48 -21.94 -28.93
C TYR A 48 10.82 -20.93 -28.01
N ILE A 49 9.59 -20.52 -28.32
CA ILE A 49 8.74 -19.71 -27.44
C ILE A 49 7.57 -20.58 -26.97
N ASN A 50 7.30 -20.59 -25.66
CA ASN A 50 6.13 -21.24 -25.09
C ASN A 50 4.95 -20.27 -25.11
N VAL A 51 3.86 -20.64 -25.78
CA VAL A 51 2.66 -19.80 -25.84
C VAL A 51 1.45 -20.46 -25.18
N PRO A 52 0.74 -19.80 -24.24
CA PRO A 52 -0.36 -20.41 -23.51
C PRO A 52 -1.59 -20.67 -24.39
N GLN A 53 -2.24 -21.83 -24.25
CA GLN A 53 -3.31 -22.25 -25.17
C GLN A 53 -4.62 -21.42 -25.08
N SER A 54 -4.84 -20.71 -23.97
CA SER A 54 -6.09 -19.98 -23.67
C SER A 54 -6.00 -18.46 -23.81
N SER A 55 -4.90 -17.93 -24.36
CA SER A 55 -4.64 -16.49 -24.46
C SER A 55 -5.56 -15.76 -25.46
N SER A 56 -5.80 -14.47 -25.22
CA SER A 56 -6.48 -13.56 -26.14
C SER A 56 -5.55 -13.12 -27.27
N LEU A 57 -6.08 -12.60 -28.39
CA LEU A 57 -5.27 -12.06 -29.50
C LEU A 57 -4.21 -11.05 -29.02
N ARG A 58 -4.60 -10.20 -28.07
CA ARG A 58 -3.72 -9.16 -27.51
C ARG A 58 -2.56 -9.76 -26.72
N ASP A 59 -2.81 -10.86 -26.01
CA ASP A 59 -1.76 -11.58 -25.27
C ASP A 59 -0.74 -12.20 -26.24
N TYR A 60 -1.21 -12.76 -27.37
CA TYR A 60 -0.29 -13.23 -28.42
C TYR A 60 0.53 -12.09 -29.00
N GLN A 61 -0.12 -10.98 -29.37
CA GLN A 61 0.58 -9.81 -29.89
C GLN A 61 1.62 -9.30 -28.88
N LYS A 62 1.29 -9.26 -27.59
CA LYS A 62 2.23 -8.86 -26.53
C LYS A 62 3.44 -9.80 -26.46
N ILE A 63 3.21 -11.12 -26.42
CA ILE A 63 4.30 -12.12 -26.42
C ILE A 63 5.23 -11.91 -27.61
N PHE A 64 4.68 -11.73 -28.82
CA PHE A 64 5.50 -11.48 -30.01
C PHE A 64 6.21 -10.11 -29.96
N ALA A 65 5.60 -9.07 -29.37
CA ALA A 65 6.24 -7.75 -29.22
C ALA A 65 7.43 -7.82 -28.26
N ASP A 66 7.25 -8.46 -27.11
CA ASP A 66 8.27 -8.62 -26.07
C ASP A 66 9.47 -9.41 -26.61
N GLU A 67 9.22 -10.47 -27.37
CA GLU A 67 10.26 -11.30 -27.98
C GLU A 67 11.00 -10.59 -29.14
N ILE A 68 10.30 -9.76 -29.93
CA ILE A 68 10.96 -8.89 -30.93
C ILE A 68 11.81 -7.82 -30.24
N PHE A 69 11.33 -7.23 -29.14
CA PHE A 69 12.09 -6.25 -28.37
C PHE A 69 13.34 -6.88 -27.73
N ALA A 70 13.22 -8.06 -27.14
CA ALA A 70 14.32 -8.76 -26.49
C ALA A 70 15.47 -9.07 -27.47
N GLU A 71 15.17 -9.38 -28.74
CA GLU A 71 16.20 -9.72 -29.71
C GLU A 71 16.79 -8.50 -30.43
N TYR A 72 15.98 -7.48 -30.72
CA TYR A 72 16.41 -6.36 -31.56
C TYR A 72 16.55 -5.02 -30.84
N GLU A 73 16.25 -4.98 -29.54
CA GLU A 73 16.16 -3.75 -28.73
C GLU A 73 15.27 -2.68 -29.40
N SER A 74 14.31 -3.13 -30.22
CA SER A 74 13.51 -2.30 -31.10
C SER A 74 12.07 -2.32 -30.59
N PRO A 75 11.55 -1.19 -30.06
CA PRO A 75 10.17 -1.15 -29.57
C PRO A 75 9.21 -1.31 -30.74
N VAL A 76 8.36 -2.33 -30.65
CA VAL A 76 7.27 -2.60 -31.60
C VAL A 76 5.96 -2.32 -30.90
N GLU A 77 5.06 -1.57 -31.55
CA GLU A 77 3.72 -1.37 -31.04
C GLU A 77 2.92 -2.67 -31.18
N ILE A 78 2.33 -3.14 -30.07
CA ILE A 78 1.55 -4.39 -29.99
C ILE A 78 0.47 -4.40 -31.08
N GLU A 79 -0.14 -3.24 -31.33
CA GLU A 79 -1.20 -3.02 -32.30
C GLU A 79 -0.72 -3.09 -33.75
N THR A 80 0.58 -3.15 -34.03
CA THR A 80 1.14 -3.30 -35.39
C THR A 80 1.45 -4.75 -35.75
N ILE A 81 1.41 -5.66 -34.78
CA ILE A 81 1.66 -7.08 -35.02
C ILE A 81 0.49 -7.69 -35.79
N ARG A 82 0.79 -8.28 -36.95
CA ARG A 82 -0.17 -8.91 -37.86
C ARG A 82 0.26 -10.33 -38.20
N PHE A 83 -0.71 -11.24 -38.24
CA PHE A 83 -0.51 -12.65 -38.58
C PHE A 83 -1.01 -12.94 -39.99
N TRP A 84 -0.29 -13.77 -40.74
CA TRP A 84 -0.57 -14.12 -42.12
C TRP A 84 -0.37 -15.62 -42.36
N THR A 85 -1.14 -16.24 -43.24
CA THR A 85 -0.91 -17.63 -43.68
C THR A 85 -0.42 -17.63 -45.13
N PRO A 86 0.65 -18.37 -45.47
CA PRO A 86 1.10 -18.46 -46.85
C PRO A 86 0.02 -18.95 -47.82
N LYS A 87 0.02 -18.42 -49.05
CA LYS A 87 -0.93 -18.79 -50.12
C LYS A 87 -0.62 -20.18 -50.71
N GLU A 88 0.64 -20.60 -50.67
CA GLU A 88 1.14 -21.89 -51.17
C GLU A 88 2.01 -22.56 -50.10
N HIS A 89 2.29 -23.86 -50.26
CA HIS A 89 3.26 -24.55 -49.41
C HIS A 89 4.64 -23.95 -49.63
N LEU A 90 5.20 -23.32 -48.61
CA LEU A 90 6.52 -22.72 -48.63
C LEU A 90 7.48 -23.56 -47.80
N PRO A 91 8.39 -24.33 -48.42
CA PRO A 91 9.47 -24.99 -47.69
C PRO A 91 10.37 -23.97 -47.01
N ILE A 92 10.80 -24.29 -45.79
CA ILE A 92 11.64 -23.41 -44.96
C ILE A 92 12.94 -23.03 -45.67
N ASP A 93 13.62 -23.98 -46.29
CA ASP A 93 14.92 -23.76 -46.93
C ASP A 93 14.80 -22.82 -48.14
N THR A 94 13.78 -23.04 -49.00
CA THR A 94 13.50 -22.19 -50.17
C THR A 94 13.15 -20.76 -49.77
N TYR A 95 12.46 -20.60 -48.65
CA TYR A 95 12.04 -19.30 -48.15
C TYR A 95 13.22 -18.47 -47.62
N MET A 96 14.14 -19.11 -46.89
CA MET A 96 15.32 -18.47 -46.30
C MET A 96 16.31 -17.99 -47.36
N GLU A 97 16.38 -18.67 -48.51
CA GLU A 97 17.34 -18.35 -49.57
C GLU A 97 16.91 -17.20 -50.50
N THR A 98 15.62 -16.85 -50.58
CA THR A 98 15.13 -16.08 -51.76
C THR A 98 14.44 -14.74 -51.51
N LYS A 99 14.03 -14.34 -50.29
CA LYS A 99 13.21 -13.13 -50.13
C LYS A 99 13.44 -12.35 -48.83
N THR A 100 14.23 -11.27 -48.91
CA THR A 100 14.39 -10.28 -47.82
C THR A 100 13.68 -8.95 -48.06
N ASN A 101 12.90 -8.79 -49.15
CA ASN A 101 12.26 -7.50 -49.51
C ASN A 101 10.95 -7.70 -50.31
N HIS A 102 10.03 -8.57 -49.90
CA HIS A 102 8.74 -8.69 -50.61
C HIS A 102 7.57 -8.35 -49.69
N ASP A 103 6.61 -7.60 -50.24
CA ASP A 103 5.32 -7.33 -49.59
C ASP A 103 4.63 -8.66 -49.24
N VAL A 104 4.35 -8.86 -47.96
CA VAL A 104 3.72 -10.07 -47.40
C VAL A 104 2.38 -10.38 -48.06
N THR A 105 1.65 -9.36 -48.52
CA THR A 105 0.35 -9.51 -49.19
C THR A 105 0.45 -10.24 -50.53
N VAL A 106 1.63 -10.27 -51.15
CA VAL A 106 1.86 -10.95 -52.43
C VAL A 106 1.78 -12.47 -52.25
N PHE A 107 2.32 -13.01 -51.16
CA PHE A 107 2.50 -14.46 -50.96
C PHE A 107 1.78 -15.03 -49.73
N ALA A 108 1.15 -14.21 -48.89
CA ALA A 108 0.37 -14.65 -47.75
C ALA A 108 -0.96 -13.90 -47.63
N ASN A 109 -1.94 -14.54 -46.99
CA ASN A 109 -3.25 -13.99 -46.69
C ASN A 109 -3.33 -13.62 -45.20
N PRO A 110 -3.97 -12.49 -44.82
CA PRO A 110 -4.09 -12.11 -43.41
C PRO A 110 -4.95 -13.11 -42.64
N VAL A 111 -4.57 -13.39 -41.40
CA VAL A 111 -5.33 -14.27 -40.49
C VAL A 111 -6.24 -13.43 -39.62
N THR A 112 -7.56 -13.68 -39.71
CA THR A 112 -8.53 -13.13 -38.76
C THR A 112 -8.76 -14.12 -37.63
N LEU A 113 -8.15 -13.87 -36.48
CA LEU A 113 -8.23 -14.75 -35.31
C LEU A 113 -9.58 -14.54 -34.60
N THR A 114 -10.61 -15.27 -35.05
CA THR A 114 -11.96 -15.28 -34.46
C THR A 114 -12.13 -16.32 -33.34
N LYS A 115 -11.12 -17.17 -33.13
CA LYS A 115 -11.00 -18.20 -32.08
C LYS A 115 -9.60 -18.14 -31.47
N SER A 116 -9.33 -18.88 -30.38
CA SER A 116 -7.98 -18.91 -29.77
C SER A 116 -6.92 -19.31 -30.82
N PHE A 117 -5.73 -18.71 -30.75
CA PHE A 117 -4.64 -18.89 -31.72
C PHE A 117 -4.33 -20.36 -32.01
N PRO A 118 -4.26 -21.29 -31.04
CA PRO A 118 -3.99 -22.69 -31.33
C PRO A 118 -5.14 -23.34 -32.09
N SER A 119 -6.40 -22.96 -31.78
CA SER A 119 -7.59 -23.47 -32.47
C SER A 119 -7.68 -22.97 -33.91
N ALA A 120 -7.17 -21.77 -34.20
CA ALA A 120 -7.08 -21.24 -35.57
C ALA A 120 -6.01 -21.95 -36.42
N LEU A 121 -5.09 -22.69 -35.78
CA LEU A 121 -3.93 -23.32 -36.41
C LEU A 121 -3.94 -24.85 -36.35
N ALA A 122 -4.74 -25.43 -35.45
CA ALA A 122 -4.75 -26.85 -35.14
C ALA A 122 -5.00 -27.78 -36.34
N GLU A 123 -5.63 -27.31 -37.42
CA GLU A 123 -5.91 -28.13 -38.61
C GLU A 123 -4.74 -28.18 -39.63
N ARG A 124 -3.66 -27.42 -39.42
CA ARG A 124 -2.60 -27.22 -40.44
C ARG A 124 -1.17 -27.57 -40.01
N LEU A 125 -0.92 -27.77 -38.72
CA LEU A 125 0.43 -27.90 -38.16
C LEU A 125 0.85 -29.38 -38.00
N ASN A 126 1.41 -30.01 -39.04
CA ASN A 126 1.98 -31.37 -38.95
C ASN A 126 3.29 -31.57 -39.72
N ASP A 127 3.84 -30.54 -40.36
CA ASP A 127 5.08 -30.65 -41.13
C ASP A 127 6.07 -29.58 -40.69
N ALA A 128 7.22 -30.04 -40.19
CA ALA A 128 8.26 -29.19 -39.63
C ALA A 128 9.11 -28.47 -40.68
N THR A 129 8.93 -28.82 -41.95
CA THR A 129 9.74 -28.34 -43.07
C THR A 129 9.09 -27.20 -43.85
N ILE A 130 7.88 -26.77 -43.44
CA ILE A 130 7.09 -25.75 -44.15
C ILE A 130 6.70 -24.57 -43.24
N VAL A 131 6.56 -23.40 -43.86
CA VAL A 131 6.09 -22.16 -43.23
C VAL A 131 4.56 -22.20 -43.04
N HIS A 132 4.09 -22.04 -41.80
CA HIS A 132 2.65 -22.06 -41.48
C HIS A 132 2.05 -20.68 -41.20
N ILE A 133 2.80 -19.76 -40.57
CA ILE A 133 2.32 -18.40 -40.27
C ILE A 133 3.46 -17.41 -40.44
N VAL A 134 3.23 -16.32 -41.17
CA VAL A 134 4.13 -15.17 -41.22
C VAL A 134 3.63 -14.09 -40.26
N VAL A 135 4.52 -13.42 -39.50
CA VAL A 135 4.13 -12.35 -38.55
C VAL A 135 4.86 -11.06 -38.88
N THR A 136 4.14 -10.01 -39.25
CA THR A 136 4.75 -8.71 -39.56
C THR A 136 4.54 -7.70 -38.44
N ALA A 137 5.49 -6.80 -38.26
CA ALA A 137 5.46 -5.74 -37.25
C ALA A 137 5.94 -4.42 -37.88
N GLU A 138 5.41 -3.29 -37.42
CA GLU A 138 5.89 -1.96 -37.84
C GLU A 138 6.72 -1.34 -36.72
N GLU A 139 7.88 -0.77 -37.07
CA GLU A 139 8.75 -0.09 -36.11
C GLU A 139 8.15 1.27 -35.77
N LYS A 140 8.12 1.61 -34.48
CA LYS A 140 7.60 2.90 -34.02
C LYS A 140 8.50 4.01 -34.59
N LYS A 141 7.98 4.79 -35.54
CA LYS A 141 8.72 5.93 -36.10
C LYS A 141 8.94 6.95 -34.99
N SER A 142 10.20 7.20 -34.64
CA SER A 142 10.56 8.41 -33.90
C SER A 142 10.31 9.61 -34.83
N ASN A 143 9.11 10.17 -34.79
CA ASN A 143 8.79 11.40 -35.50
C ASN A 143 9.58 12.55 -34.86
N SER A 144 10.79 12.76 -35.36
CA SER A 144 11.53 13.99 -35.09
C SER A 144 10.76 15.14 -35.74
N LYS A 145 10.34 16.09 -34.89
CA LYS A 145 9.86 17.45 -35.17
C LYS A 145 8.35 17.62 -35.15
N LYS A 146 7.93 18.31 -34.08
CA LYS A 146 6.64 18.98 -33.81
C LYS A 146 5.62 18.17 -33.03
N GLU A 147 5.92 17.90 -31.76
CA GLU A 147 4.96 17.88 -30.64
C GLU A 147 5.75 17.77 -29.32
N ASP A 148 6.52 18.82 -29.03
CA ASP A 148 7.17 18.98 -27.73
C ASP A 148 6.10 19.36 -26.70
N GLU A 149 5.45 18.36 -26.08
CA GLU A 149 4.99 18.39 -24.66
C GLU A 149 4.19 17.16 -24.16
N LYS A 150 3.89 16.10 -24.95
CA LYS A 150 2.96 15.05 -24.49
C LYS A 150 3.40 13.58 -24.43
N ASP A 151 4.60 13.22 -24.89
CA ASP A 151 5.07 11.83 -24.79
C ASP A 151 6.33 11.71 -23.90
N GLN A 152 6.25 12.20 -22.67
CA GLN A 152 7.11 11.64 -21.62
C GLN A 152 6.49 10.30 -21.20
N PRO A 153 7.25 9.19 -21.16
CA PRO A 153 6.77 7.99 -20.48
C PRO A 153 6.31 8.40 -19.08
N LEU A 154 5.16 7.87 -18.64
CA LEU A 154 4.64 8.16 -17.30
C LEU A 154 5.79 8.00 -16.30
N PRO A 155 5.99 8.95 -15.37
CA PRO A 155 7.00 8.81 -14.33
C PRO A 155 6.91 7.42 -13.71
N GLU A 156 8.04 6.77 -13.45
CA GLU A 156 8.09 5.38 -12.98
C GLU A 156 7.19 5.14 -11.76
N SER A 157 7.14 6.13 -10.86
CA SER A 157 6.24 6.18 -9.71
C SER A 157 4.76 6.09 -10.09
N LEU A 158 4.34 6.80 -11.14
CA LEU A 158 2.97 6.78 -11.63
C LEU A 158 2.63 5.46 -12.32
N ARG A 159 3.58 4.84 -13.03
CA ARG A 159 3.39 3.50 -13.63
C ARG A 159 3.15 2.46 -12.54
N LEU A 160 3.98 2.45 -11.50
CA LEU A 160 3.89 1.46 -10.42
C LEU A 160 2.62 1.62 -9.59
N GLN A 161 2.19 2.86 -9.35
CA GLN A 161 0.92 3.15 -8.66
C GLN A 161 -0.33 2.85 -9.53
N CYS A 162 -0.16 2.39 -10.78
CA CYS A 162 -1.24 1.93 -11.65
C CYS A 162 -1.35 0.39 -11.74
N GLU A 163 -0.35 -0.35 -11.28
CA GLU A 163 -0.27 -1.81 -11.39
C GLU A 163 -0.47 -2.40 -9.99
N GLU A 164 -1.61 -3.05 -9.73
CA GLU A 164 -2.00 -3.51 -8.38
C GLU A 164 -0.94 -4.38 -7.67
N GLU A 165 -0.29 -5.27 -8.42
CA GLU A 165 0.78 -6.15 -7.91
C GLU A 165 2.07 -5.39 -7.58
N GLU A 166 2.24 -4.20 -8.15
CA GLU A 166 3.43 -3.37 -8.03
C GLU A 166 3.22 -2.14 -7.13
N THR A 167 1.99 -1.90 -6.67
CA THR A 167 1.60 -0.74 -5.87
C THR A 167 2.33 -0.69 -4.52
N ILE A 168 2.84 0.50 -4.16
CA ILE A 168 3.41 0.78 -2.84
C ILE A 168 2.39 1.55 -2.00
N TYR A 169 2.16 1.06 -0.79
CA TYR A 169 1.21 1.62 0.15
C TYR A 169 1.86 2.74 0.96
N ASP A 170 2.00 3.90 0.32
CA ASP A 170 2.61 5.11 0.87
C ASP A 170 1.63 6.31 0.95
N GLY A 171 0.35 6.06 0.71
CA GLY A 171 -0.71 7.07 0.67
C GLY A 171 -0.79 7.88 -0.62
N ARG A 172 0.11 7.69 -1.59
CA ARG A 172 -0.01 8.28 -2.94
C ARG A 172 -0.82 7.36 -3.82
N SER A 173 -1.71 7.93 -4.64
CA SER A 173 -2.55 7.18 -5.56
C SER A 173 -2.47 7.76 -6.96
N SER A 174 -2.54 6.89 -7.97
CA SER A 174 -2.68 7.33 -9.34
C SER A 174 -4.09 7.89 -9.56
N ALA A 175 -4.20 9.05 -10.21
CA ALA A 175 -5.50 9.61 -10.60
C ALA A 175 -6.26 8.71 -11.58
N LEU A 176 -5.55 7.81 -12.28
CA LEU A 176 -6.10 6.90 -13.29
C LEU A 176 -6.81 5.70 -12.65
N THR A 177 -6.18 5.07 -11.66
CA THR A 177 -6.72 3.88 -10.98
C THR A 177 -7.51 4.24 -9.73
N ARG A 178 -7.16 5.37 -9.08
CA ARG A 178 -7.65 5.78 -7.75
C ARG A 178 -7.55 4.66 -6.72
N GLN A 179 -6.54 3.81 -6.86
CA GLN A 179 -6.29 2.75 -5.90
C GLN A 179 -6.02 3.34 -4.53
N TYR A 180 -6.65 2.75 -3.51
CA TYR A 180 -6.50 3.19 -2.14
C TYR A 180 -5.22 2.60 -1.55
N THR A 181 -4.24 3.45 -1.26
CA THR A 181 -2.88 3.05 -0.84
C THR A 181 -2.56 3.45 0.60
N LEU A 182 -3.58 3.82 1.38
CA LEU A 182 -3.41 4.01 2.82
C LEU A 182 -3.39 2.64 3.49
N ALA A 183 -2.36 2.42 4.30
CA ALA A 183 -2.16 1.20 5.06
C ALA A 183 -2.21 1.47 6.57
N PRO A 184 -2.45 0.43 7.38
CA PRO A 184 -2.33 0.55 8.83
C PRO A 184 -0.95 1.07 9.26
N PRO A 185 -0.84 1.69 10.44
CA PRO A 185 0.42 2.26 10.92
C PRO A 185 1.55 1.22 11.02
N ILE A 186 2.76 1.54 10.54
CA ILE A 186 3.88 0.57 10.50
C ILE A 186 4.34 0.09 11.88
N GLU A 187 4.04 0.86 12.92
CA GLU A 187 4.32 0.58 14.33
C GLU A 187 3.61 -0.70 14.81
N ILE A 188 2.45 -1.04 14.24
CA ILE A 188 1.76 -2.28 14.58
C ILE A 188 2.49 -3.49 14.01
N TYR A 189 3.20 -3.35 12.89
CA TYR A 189 3.93 -4.46 12.27
C TYR A 189 5.27 -4.70 12.94
N HIS A 190 5.95 -3.65 13.41
CA HIS A 190 7.20 -3.80 14.14
C HIS A 190 7.45 -2.68 15.15
N ARG A 191 7.76 -3.06 16.40
CA ARG A 191 8.01 -2.13 17.53
C ARG A 191 9.14 -1.11 17.31
N ILE A 192 9.99 -1.34 16.30
CA ILE A 192 11.15 -0.47 16.07
C ILE A 192 10.75 0.94 15.66
N PHE A 193 9.67 1.07 14.90
CA PHE A 193 9.18 2.37 14.44
C PHE A 193 8.61 3.18 15.60
N ASN A 194 7.84 2.52 16.46
CA ASN A 194 7.37 3.09 17.73
C ASN A 194 8.53 3.55 18.63
N THR A 195 9.59 2.74 18.68
CA THR A 195 10.80 3.07 19.44
C THR A 195 11.53 4.28 18.87
N PHE A 196 11.63 4.39 17.54
CA PHE A 196 12.22 5.55 16.88
C PHE A 196 11.45 6.83 17.22
N LEU A 197 10.12 6.84 17.03
CA LEU A 197 9.28 8.00 17.31
C LEU A 197 9.39 8.45 18.77
N ARG A 198 9.40 7.52 19.71
CA ARG A 198 9.63 7.82 21.14
C ARG A 198 10.99 8.44 21.40
N LEU A 199 12.05 7.93 20.79
CA LEU A 199 13.40 8.47 20.93
C LEU A 199 13.55 9.84 20.24
N VAL A 200 12.71 10.18 19.28
CA VAL A 200 12.67 11.55 18.73
C VAL A 200 12.06 12.53 19.74
N GLU A 201 11.02 12.12 20.47
CA GLU A 201 10.39 12.93 21.53
C GLU A 201 11.26 13.05 22.79
N ASP A 202 11.87 11.94 23.23
CA ASP A 202 12.76 11.86 24.39
C ASP A 202 14.12 11.26 23.99
N PRO A 203 14.98 12.06 23.32
CA PRO A 203 16.23 11.57 22.77
C PRO A 203 17.28 11.32 23.84
N PRO A 204 18.21 10.36 23.59
CA PRO A 204 19.40 10.24 24.41
C PRO A 204 20.19 11.56 24.36
N GLN A 205 20.81 11.93 25.49
CA GLN A 205 21.59 13.17 25.58
C GLN A 205 22.74 13.19 24.56
N PRO A 206 22.75 14.14 23.61
CA PRO A 206 23.84 14.29 22.66
C PRO A 206 25.18 14.61 23.32
N THR A 207 26.24 13.96 22.86
CA THR A 207 27.61 14.31 23.23
C THR A 207 28.13 15.49 22.41
N ALA A 208 29.26 16.07 22.83
CA ALA A 208 29.93 17.10 22.04
C ALA A 208 30.35 16.58 20.65
N ASP A 209 30.77 15.32 20.56
CA ASP A 209 31.13 14.68 19.30
C ASP A 209 29.90 14.49 18.41
N ASP A 210 28.76 14.10 18.96
CA ASP A 210 27.51 13.98 18.19
C ASP A 210 27.10 15.31 17.57
N LEU A 211 27.20 16.41 18.34
CA LEU A 211 26.92 17.76 17.87
C LEU A 211 27.93 18.23 16.82
N ASN A 212 29.22 17.91 16.99
CA ASN A 212 30.25 18.30 16.03
C ASN A 212 30.11 17.56 14.70
N ASN A 213 29.94 16.23 14.74
CA ASN A 213 29.73 15.43 13.53
C ASN A 213 28.45 15.84 12.79
N THR A 214 27.37 16.15 13.53
CA THR A 214 26.13 16.65 12.92
C THR A 214 26.34 18.03 12.29
N ARG A 215 27.09 18.92 12.93
CA ARG A 215 27.41 20.25 12.36
C ARG A 215 28.22 20.13 11.08
N GLU A 216 29.21 19.24 11.05
CA GLU A 216 30.01 18.96 9.84
C GLU A 216 29.13 18.46 8.70
N LEU A 217 28.24 17.50 8.97
CA LEU A 217 27.25 17.06 7.99
C LEU A 217 26.38 18.22 7.51
N MET A 218 25.86 19.06 8.42
CA MET A 218 25.01 20.19 8.04
C MET A 218 25.73 21.22 7.17
N GLN A 219 27.02 21.45 7.41
CA GLN A 219 27.86 22.32 6.59
C GLN A 219 28.05 21.72 5.19
N TYR A 220 28.43 20.45 5.13
CA TYR A 220 28.66 19.75 3.87
C TYR A 220 27.41 19.71 2.99
N LEU A 221 26.24 19.45 3.57
CA LEU A 221 24.98 19.41 2.82
C LEU A 221 24.59 20.78 2.23
N CYS A 222 25.08 21.90 2.78
CA CYS A 222 24.83 23.25 2.24
C CYS A 222 25.78 23.69 1.12
N GLU A 223 26.87 22.98 0.88
CA GLU A 223 27.80 23.33 -0.21
C GLU A 223 27.11 23.08 -1.56
N LEU A 224 27.38 23.88 -2.60
CA LEU A 224 26.85 23.61 -3.94
C LEU A 224 28.00 23.06 -4.80
N SER A 225 27.72 22.03 -5.60
CA SER A 225 28.69 21.46 -6.52
C SER A 225 28.96 22.45 -7.66
N ASP A 226 30.20 22.93 -7.83
CA ASP A 226 30.60 23.75 -8.98
C ASP A 226 30.96 22.85 -10.18
N GLY A 227 30.00 22.06 -10.71
CA GLY A 227 30.04 21.34 -12.01
C GLY A 227 31.16 20.29 -12.28
N ASP A 228 32.40 20.56 -11.86
CA ASP A 228 33.62 19.77 -12.02
C ASP A 228 34.01 19.02 -10.72
N ALA A 229 33.42 19.40 -9.58
CA ALA A 229 33.61 18.77 -8.27
C ALA A 229 32.25 18.36 -7.70
N ALA A 230 31.67 17.30 -8.25
CA ALA A 230 30.47 16.69 -7.67
C ALA A 230 30.76 16.27 -6.23
N LYS A 231 29.84 16.56 -5.31
CA LYS A 231 29.90 16.02 -3.95
C LYS A 231 30.02 14.51 -4.02
N SER A 232 30.95 13.97 -3.24
CA SER A 232 31.16 12.53 -3.19
C SER A 232 30.15 11.92 -2.23
N ASP A 233 29.33 10.98 -2.72
CA ASP A 233 28.49 10.14 -1.87
C ASP A 233 29.30 9.56 -0.69
N GLU A 234 30.56 9.17 -0.93
CA GLU A 234 31.43 8.59 0.10
C GLU A 234 31.71 9.53 1.28
N ASP A 235 31.71 10.85 1.06
CA ASP A 235 31.91 11.82 2.13
C ASP A 235 30.67 11.89 3.03
N VAL A 236 29.48 11.99 2.42
CA VAL A 236 28.19 11.97 3.14
C VAL A 236 28.06 10.68 3.94
N LEU A 237 28.44 9.55 3.34
CA LEU A 237 28.44 8.25 4.03
C LEU A 237 29.43 8.20 5.18
N SER A 238 30.63 8.76 5.01
CA SER A 238 31.62 8.82 6.08
C SER A 238 31.12 9.68 7.25
N MET A 239 30.45 10.79 6.96
CA MET A 239 29.83 11.64 7.97
C MET A 239 28.65 10.93 8.67
N LEU A 240 27.76 10.28 7.91
CA LEU A 240 26.69 9.47 8.47
C LEU A 240 27.23 8.30 9.31
N TYR A 241 28.33 7.66 8.90
CA TYR A 241 29.02 6.64 9.70
C TYR A 241 29.48 7.21 11.06
N ASN A 242 30.06 8.41 11.05
CA ASN A 242 30.52 9.07 12.26
C ASN A 242 29.38 9.40 13.23
N ILE A 243 28.17 9.65 12.73
CA ILE A 243 27.01 9.96 13.58
C ILE A 243 26.30 8.67 14.01
N LEU A 244 25.94 7.83 13.05
CA LEU A 244 25.14 6.61 13.25
C LEU A 244 25.95 5.48 13.90
N LYS A 245 27.29 5.51 13.81
CA LYS A 245 28.18 4.45 14.32
C LYS A 245 27.84 3.06 13.78
N GLN A 246 27.34 3.00 12.54
CA GLN A 246 26.96 1.79 11.84
C GLN A 246 27.75 1.68 10.52
N ASN A 247 28.27 0.50 10.20
CA ASN A 247 29.04 0.28 8.96
C ASN A 247 28.15 0.45 7.71
N LEU A 248 28.28 1.60 7.04
CA LEU A 248 27.66 1.87 5.74
C LEU A 248 28.45 1.17 4.64
N ARG A 249 27.77 0.43 3.75
CA ARG A 249 28.39 -0.19 2.57
C ARG A 249 27.58 0.10 1.32
N ARG A 250 28.27 0.50 0.26
CA ARG A 250 27.67 0.70 -1.06
C ARG A 250 27.34 -0.64 -1.73
N MET A 251 26.22 -0.71 -2.44
CA MET A 251 25.92 -1.86 -3.31
C MET A 251 26.61 -1.69 -4.67
N ASP A 252 27.08 -2.80 -5.24
CA ASP A 252 27.60 -2.83 -6.61
C ASP A 252 26.53 -2.38 -7.62
N LYS A 253 27.00 -1.69 -8.67
CA LYS A 253 26.21 -1.09 -9.77
C LYS A 253 25.10 -1.96 -10.37
N VAL A 254 25.23 -3.28 -10.25
CA VAL A 254 24.32 -4.27 -10.86
C VAL A 254 22.98 -4.36 -10.15
N PHE A 255 22.90 -4.01 -8.86
CA PHE A 255 21.73 -4.37 -8.04
C PHE A 255 20.77 -3.22 -7.75
N LEU A 256 21.28 -1.99 -7.66
CA LEU A 256 20.49 -0.84 -7.17
C LEU A 256 20.97 0.51 -7.74
N ASN A 257 21.72 0.59 -8.86
CA ASN A 257 22.22 1.87 -9.39
C ASN A 257 22.96 2.75 -8.34
N ASN A 258 24.09 2.30 -7.80
CA ASN A 258 24.99 3.09 -6.92
C ASN A 258 24.50 3.43 -5.50
N LYS A 259 23.44 2.79 -5.00
CA LYS A 259 22.81 3.10 -3.71
C LYS A 259 23.52 2.54 -2.49
N VAL A 260 23.22 3.11 -1.32
CA VAL A 260 23.93 2.80 -0.07
C VAL A 260 23.00 2.18 0.95
N CYS A 261 23.48 1.11 1.60
CA CYS A 261 22.72 0.43 2.64
C CYS A 261 23.60 0.16 3.88
N ILE A 262 22.95 0.14 5.06
CA ILE A 262 23.52 -0.45 6.27
C ILE A 262 23.00 -1.88 6.37
N TRP A 263 23.89 -2.83 6.65
CA TRP A 263 23.56 -4.25 6.71
C TRP A 263 23.59 -4.79 8.13
N ALA A 264 22.73 -5.76 8.42
CA ALA A 264 22.77 -6.61 9.60
C ALA A 264 22.94 -8.09 9.23
N GLY A 265 23.72 -8.81 10.03
CA GLY A 265 23.90 -10.27 9.94
C GLY A 265 24.60 -10.80 8.68
N ASP A 266 24.75 -12.13 8.64
CA ASP A 266 25.47 -12.86 7.58
C ASP A 266 24.73 -12.89 6.23
N GLU A 267 23.40 -12.71 6.23
CA GLU A 267 22.59 -12.69 4.99
C GLU A 267 22.57 -11.33 4.30
N TYR A 268 23.33 -10.33 4.80
CA TYR A 268 23.31 -8.95 4.32
C TYR A 268 21.86 -8.42 4.23
N VAL A 269 21.21 -8.20 5.37
CA VAL A 269 19.87 -7.61 5.45
C VAL A 269 19.93 -6.09 5.57
N PRO A 270 19.25 -5.28 4.73
CA PRO A 270 19.35 -3.84 4.78
C PRO A 270 18.49 -3.31 5.90
N ILE A 271 19.11 -2.64 6.87
CA ILE A 271 18.42 -1.99 7.98
C ILE A 271 18.21 -0.49 7.76
N LEU A 272 19.04 0.11 6.88
CA LEU A 272 18.91 1.47 6.37
C LEU A 272 19.19 1.47 4.87
N ILE A 273 18.36 2.14 4.08
CA ILE A 273 18.62 2.47 2.67
C ILE A 273 18.73 4.00 2.56
N VAL A 274 19.78 4.50 1.92
CA VAL A 274 20.05 5.93 1.79
C VAL A 274 19.95 6.35 0.32
N GLU A 275 19.13 7.37 0.07
CA GLU A 275 18.84 7.92 -1.26
C GLU A 275 18.89 9.44 -1.17
N LEU A 276 20.01 10.01 -1.60
CA LEU A 276 20.25 11.44 -1.56
C LEU A 276 20.58 11.92 -2.97
N GLU A 277 19.82 12.91 -3.44
CA GLU A 277 20.16 13.67 -4.63
C GLU A 277 21.03 14.88 -4.26
N GLU A 278 21.72 15.47 -5.24
CA GLU A 278 22.53 16.66 -5.02
C GLU A 278 21.67 17.81 -4.49
N GLU A 279 20.51 18.05 -5.12
CA GLU A 279 19.48 18.97 -4.66
C GLU A 279 18.07 18.41 -4.89
N LEU A 280 17.10 18.85 -4.09
CA LEU A 280 15.70 18.45 -4.30
C LEU A 280 15.16 18.96 -5.64
N GLY A 281 14.59 18.06 -6.42
CA GLY A 281 13.98 18.38 -7.72
C GLY A 281 14.97 18.27 -8.88
N GLU A 282 16.21 17.88 -8.61
CA GLU A 282 17.10 17.36 -9.63
C GLU A 282 16.76 15.88 -9.94
N GLY A 283 17.24 15.34 -11.05
CA GLY A 283 16.91 13.96 -11.44
C GLY A 283 15.50 13.78 -12.04
N ASN A 284 15.14 12.51 -12.30
CA ASN A 284 13.91 12.13 -12.98
C ASN A 284 12.85 11.52 -12.04
N CYS A 285 13.19 11.30 -10.77
CA CYS A 285 12.32 10.65 -9.80
C CYS A 285 12.57 11.21 -8.40
N ASP A 286 11.52 11.45 -7.63
CA ASP A 286 11.65 11.94 -6.25
C ASP A 286 12.48 10.95 -5.38
N PRO A 287 13.45 11.42 -4.58
CA PRO A 287 14.33 10.56 -3.77
C PRO A 287 13.59 9.61 -2.84
N SER A 288 12.47 10.06 -2.24
CA SER A 288 11.68 9.20 -1.35
C SER A 288 11.04 8.04 -2.12
N THR A 289 10.59 8.31 -3.34
CA THR A 289 10.06 7.28 -4.24
C THR A 289 11.16 6.30 -4.63
N GLN A 290 12.35 6.80 -4.99
CA GLN A 290 13.47 5.94 -5.33
C GLN A 290 13.84 5.00 -4.16
N ALA A 291 13.79 5.50 -2.93
CA ALA A 291 14.01 4.70 -1.72
C ALA A 291 12.99 3.58 -1.56
N ASP A 292 11.71 3.91 -1.78
CA ASP A 292 10.59 2.97 -1.69
C ASP A 292 10.79 1.82 -2.71
N LEU A 293 11.24 2.16 -3.93
CA LEU A 293 11.55 1.19 -4.99
C LEU A 293 12.77 0.33 -4.66
N SER A 294 13.82 0.93 -4.11
CA SER A 294 15.03 0.20 -3.69
C SER A 294 14.73 -0.84 -2.63
N MET A 295 13.93 -0.46 -1.63
CA MET A 295 13.46 -1.37 -0.60
C MET A 295 12.71 -2.53 -1.23
N LYS A 296 11.69 -2.24 -2.05
CA LYS A 296 10.86 -3.25 -2.69
C LYS A 296 11.69 -4.20 -3.55
N HIS A 297 12.58 -3.66 -4.38
CA HIS A 297 13.43 -4.43 -5.26
C HIS A 297 14.34 -5.37 -4.46
N PHE A 298 15.02 -4.85 -3.44
CA PHE A 298 15.90 -5.64 -2.60
C PHE A 298 15.15 -6.80 -1.93
N TRP A 299 14.01 -6.51 -1.28
CA TRP A 299 13.24 -7.51 -0.57
C TRP A 299 12.50 -8.46 -1.49
N SER A 300 12.42 -8.20 -2.79
CA SER A 300 11.89 -9.15 -3.78
C SER A 300 12.92 -10.19 -4.24
N MET A 301 14.21 -9.98 -3.97
CA MET A 301 15.27 -10.90 -4.40
C MET A 301 15.19 -12.26 -3.70
N ASP A 302 15.56 -13.32 -4.42
CA ASP A 302 15.56 -14.68 -3.87
C ASP A 302 16.59 -14.88 -2.74
N ARG A 303 17.70 -14.14 -2.74
CA ARG A 303 18.75 -14.28 -1.72
C ARG A 303 18.28 -13.99 -0.30
N VAL A 304 17.30 -13.09 -0.14
CA VAL A 304 16.75 -12.70 1.18
C VAL A 304 15.42 -13.39 1.50
N LYS A 305 15.04 -14.37 0.69
CA LYS A 305 13.79 -15.14 0.86
C LYS A 305 13.70 -15.77 2.25
N LYS A 306 14.80 -16.28 2.79
CA LYS A 306 14.83 -16.93 4.12
C LYS A 306 14.48 -15.97 5.26
N VAL A 307 14.96 -14.73 5.19
CA VAL A 307 14.62 -13.67 6.15
C VAL A 307 13.18 -13.20 5.91
N ARG A 308 12.81 -12.96 4.65
CA ARG A 308 11.47 -12.51 4.25
C ARG A 308 10.36 -13.49 4.66
N GLU A 309 10.64 -14.78 4.67
CA GLU A 309 9.70 -15.82 5.10
C GLU A 309 9.47 -15.84 6.62
N LYS A 310 10.26 -15.10 7.40
CA LYS A 310 10.17 -15.07 8.87
C LYS A 310 9.57 -13.79 9.43
N CYS A 311 9.72 -12.64 8.77
CA CYS A 311 9.26 -11.36 9.32
C CYS A 311 8.77 -10.39 8.24
N CYS A 312 8.14 -9.30 8.67
CA CYS A 312 7.67 -8.20 7.83
C CYS A 312 8.81 -7.29 7.32
N CYS A 313 10.08 -7.72 7.41
CA CYS A 313 11.24 -7.02 6.86
C CYS A 313 11.33 -5.51 7.22
N PRO A 314 11.21 -5.13 8.51
CA PRO A 314 11.30 -3.73 8.93
C PRO A 314 12.61 -3.09 8.46
N THR A 315 12.50 -1.97 7.75
CA THR A 315 13.63 -1.25 7.13
C THR A 315 13.43 0.26 7.33
N PHE A 316 14.49 1.00 7.70
CA PHE A 316 14.48 2.46 7.63
C PHE A 316 14.96 2.94 6.26
N LEU A 317 14.42 4.05 5.79
CA LEU A 317 14.92 4.75 4.61
C LEU A 317 15.29 6.18 5.01
N LEU A 318 16.42 6.67 4.51
CA LEU A 318 16.84 8.06 4.60
C LEU A 318 16.82 8.62 3.18
N SER A 319 15.90 9.55 2.93
CA SER A 319 15.69 10.10 1.59
C SER A 319 15.77 11.63 1.60
N GLY A 320 16.32 12.24 0.56
CA GLY A 320 16.47 13.69 0.52
C GLY A 320 17.20 14.22 -0.70
N GLY A 321 17.43 15.53 -0.69
CA GLY A 321 18.21 16.24 -1.69
C GLY A 321 18.88 17.45 -1.07
N GLY A 322 20.19 17.59 -1.27
CA GLY A 322 20.99 18.63 -0.62
C GLY A 322 20.78 18.66 0.90
N PRO A 323 20.44 19.82 1.50
CA PRO A 323 20.18 19.94 2.94
C PRO A 323 18.80 19.44 3.37
N TRP A 324 17.96 18.89 2.50
CA TRP A 324 16.62 18.42 2.87
C TRP A 324 16.61 16.91 3.07
N ILE A 325 16.40 16.45 4.30
CA ILE A 325 16.44 15.03 4.66
C ILE A 325 15.16 14.62 5.40
N GLY A 326 14.59 13.48 5.03
CA GLY A 326 13.51 12.80 5.75
C GLY A 326 13.88 11.38 6.14
N ILE A 327 13.31 10.91 7.25
CA ILE A 327 13.39 9.51 7.70
C ILE A 327 12.04 8.84 7.49
N ILE A 328 12.09 7.66 6.89
CA ILE A 328 10.92 6.87 6.47
C ILE A 328 11.06 5.47 7.06
N GLY A 329 9.95 4.85 7.42
CA GLY A 329 9.89 3.44 7.80
C GLY A 329 9.15 2.62 6.75
N ALA A 330 9.59 1.39 6.52
CA ALA A 330 9.00 0.48 5.56
C ALA A 330 8.90 -0.95 6.10
N VAL A 331 7.83 -1.65 5.71
CA VAL A 331 7.64 -3.09 5.96
C VAL A 331 7.21 -3.80 4.67
N PHE A 332 7.64 -5.05 4.54
CA PHE A 332 7.31 -5.97 3.45
C PHE A 332 6.36 -7.07 3.94
N THR A 333 5.06 -6.88 3.73
CA THR A 333 4.02 -7.86 4.07
C THR A 333 3.63 -8.65 2.81
N ASP A 334 2.34 -8.80 2.55
CA ASP A 334 1.74 -9.09 1.26
C ASP A 334 1.86 -7.88 0.31
N ARG A 335 2.14 -6.70 0.87
CA ARG A 335 2.34 -5.41 0.20
C ARG A 335 3.59 -4.72 0.75
N VAL A 336 4.08 -3.73 0.02
CA VAL A 336 5.12 -2.83 0.55
C VAL A 336 4.44 -1.62 1.16
N ILE A 337 4.51 -1.49 2.48
CA ILE A 337 3.94 -0.37 3.23
C ILE A 337 5.07 0.57 3.61
N VAL A 338 4.90 1.86 3.31
CA VAL A 338 5.91 2.88 3.59
C VAL A 338 5.25 4.08 4.25
N GLN A 339 5.80 4.53 5.39
CA GLN A 339 5.28 5.70 6.10
C GLN A 339 6.41 6.65 6.49
N ARG A 340 6.15 7.95 6.33
CA ARG A 340 7.11 9.01 6.64
C ARG A 340 7.11 9.24 8.15
N LEU A 341 8.22 8.89 8.81
CA LEU A 341 8.36 8.97 10.27
C LEU A 341 8.75 10.37 10.73
N THR A 342 9.32 11.18 9.84
CA THR A 342 9.57 12.60 10.05
C THR A 342 9.12 13.39 8.84
N ASP A 343 8.79 14.67 9.05
CA ASP A 343 8.75 15.66 7.98
C ASP A 343 10.09 15.67 7.22
N ILE A 344 10.08 16.21 5.99
CA ILE A 344 11.33 16.58 5.33
C ILE A 344 11.93 17.79 6.07
N ARG A 345 13.12 17.64 6.63
CA ARG A 345 13.75 18.65 7.48
C ARG A 345 14.95 19.27 6.80
N TRP A 346 15.15 20.54 7.08
CA TRP A 346 16.37 21.26 6.73
C TRP A 346 17.51 20.87 7.69
N PHE A 347 18.46 20.11 7.17
CA PHE A 347 19.77 19.74 7.70
C PHE A 347 20.88 20.69 7.23
N GLY A 348 20.56 21.97 6.98
CA GLY A 348 21.53 22.99 6.63
C GLY A 348 21.70 24.07 7.70
N LEU A 349 22.63 25.00 7.45
CA LEU A 349 22.80 26.23 8.23
C LEU A 349 22.19 27.42 7.47
N SER A 350 21.17 28.06 8.04
CA SER A 350 20.52 29.24 7.42
C SER A 350 20.92 30.57 8.07
N SER A 351 21.47 30.52 9.29
CA SER A 351 21.85 31.69 10.06
C SER A 351 23.03 31.38 10.99
N THR A 352 23.49 32.39 11.73
CA THR A 352 24.50 32.22 12.78
C THR A 352 23.91 31.72 14.11
N ALA A 353 22.59 31.53 14.20
CA ALA A 353 21.88 31.14 15.42
C ALA A 353 21.10 29.82 15.22
N GLU A 354 21.82 28.74 14.88
CA GLU A 354 21.24 27.44 14.51
C GLU A 354 21.30 26.38 15.62
N ASP A 355 21.69 26.73 16.85
CA ASP A 355 21.89 25.76 17.94
C ASP A 355 20.67 24.87 18.21
N LYS A 356 19.46 25.45 18.15
CA LYS A 356 18.21 24.69 18.32
C LYS A 356 18.01 23.66 17.20
N ARG A 357 18.38 24.02 15.96
CA ARG A 357 18.25 23.13 14.80
C ARG A 357 19.32 22.05 14.83
N LEU A 358 20.57 22.42 15.12
CA LEU A 358 21.65 21.48 15.32
C LEU A 358 21.27 20.44 16.38
N TRP A 359 20.77 20.90 17.52
CA TRP A 359 20.29 20.01 18.58
C TRP A 359 19.19 19.06 18.09
N ALA A 360 18.13 19.60 17.47
CA ALA A 360 17.02 18.78 16.98
C ALA A 360 17.45 17.74 15.92
N ASN A 361 18.28 18.15 14.95
CA ASN A 361 18.79 17.26 13.91
C ASN A 361 19.72 16.19 14.50
N THR A 362 20.53 16.56 15.49
CA THR A 362 21.39 15.61 16.21
C THR A 362 20.51 14.57 16.91
N CYS A 363 19.50 14.99 17.67
CA CYS A 363 18.58 14.10 18.38
C CYS A 363 17.90 13.08 17.44
N ILE A 364 17.46 13.52 16.25
CA ILE A 364 16.84 12.63 15.26
C ILE A 364 17.84 11.57 14.75
N LEU A 365 19.08 11.97 14.44
CA LEU A 365 20.12 11.01 14.01
C LEU A 365 20.53 10.07 15.15
N LEU A 366 20.48 10.51 16.41
CA LEU A 366 20.71 9.66 17.56
C LEU A 366 19.58 8.64 17.78
N ALA A 367 18.33 9.07 17.62
CA ALA A 367 17.19 8.16 17.62
C ALA A 367 17.36 7.08 16.54
N LEU A 368 17.74 7.48 15.32
CA LEU A 368 18.03 6.55 14.23
C LEU A 368 19.21 5.61 14.57
N ARG A 369 20.30 6.12 15.15
CA ARG A 369 21.43 5.29 15.61
C ARG A 369 20.99 4.17 16.54
N GLU A 370 20.23 4.51 17.58
CA GLU A 370 19.81 3.55 18.59
C GLU A 370 18.79 2.55 18.05
N THR A 371 17.91 2.97 17.13
CA THR A 371 16.98 2.03 16.49
C THR A 371 17.66 1.13 15.47
N LEU A 372 18.63 1.63 14.70
CA LEU A 372 19.42 0.78 13.81
C LEU A 372 20.18 -0.28 14.60
N LYS A 373 20.77 0.06 15.75
CA LYS A 373 21.42 -0.92 16.65
C LYS A 373 20.46 -2.01 17.13
N GLN A 374 19.23 -1.63 17.51
CA GLN A 374 18.20 -2.60 17.92
C GLN A 374 17.71 -3.45 16.74
N LEU A 375 17.60 -2.86 15.55
CA LEU A 375 17.19 -3.55 14.34
C LEU A 375 18.27 -4.55 13.88
N THR A 376 19.56 -4.20 14.01
CA THR A 376 20.68 -5.12 13.84
C THR A 376 20.56 -6.31 14.78
N HIS A 377 20.32 -6.06 16.07
CA HIS A 377 20.14 -7.12 17.06
C HIS A 377 18.97 -8.04 16.70
N PHE A 378 17.86 -7.48 16.25
CA PHE A 378 16.70 -8.24 15.81
C PHE A 378 17.06 -9.21 14.68
N TYR A 379 17.70 -8.74 13.61
CA TYR A 379 18.08 -9.59 12.48
C TYR A 379 19.18 -10.61 12.82
N GLU A 380 20.07 -10.29 13.76
CA GLU A 380 21.20 -11.15 14.16
C GLU A 380 20.87 -12.15 15.26
N ARG A 381 19.81 -11.92 16.05
CA ARG A 381 19.50 -12.71 17.25
C ARG A 381 18.03 -13.10 17.28
N ASP A 382 17.13 -12.13 17.39
CA ASP A 382 15.71 -12.39 17.65
C ASP A 382 15.04 -13.16 16.50
N LEU A 383 15.45 -12.91 15.25
CA LEU A 383 14.92 -13.59 14.06
C LEU A 383 15.15 -15.11 14.08
N PHE A 384 16.17 -15.60 14.78
CA PHE A 384 16.43 -17.04 14.91
C PHE A 384 15.36 -17.76 15.72
N ASP A 385 14.74 -17.06 16.68
CA ASP A 385 13.68 -17.60 17.53
C ASP A 385 12.32 -17.63 16.80
N ILE A 386 12.19 -16.90 15.69
CA ILE A 386 11.01 -16.94 14.84
C ILE A 386 11.04 -18.23 14.01
N ARG A 387 10.00 -19.06 14.23
CA ARG A 387 9.82 -20.32 13.51
C ARG A 387 9.72 -20.07 12.00
N PRO A 388 10.38 -20.89 11.16
CA PRO A 388 10.18 -20.83 9.72
C PRO A 388 8.70 -20.99 9.35
N TRP A 389 8.30 -20.34 8.27
CA TRP A 389 6.98 -20.52 7.71
C TRP A 389 6.74 -22.00 7.35
N ILE A 390 5.59 -22.52 7.77
CA ILE A 390 5.14 -23.87 7.44
C ILE A 390 4.17 -23.74 6.26
N PRO A 391 4.37 -24.48 5.14
CA PRO A 391 3.44 -24.48 4.02
C PRO A 391 2.01 -24.75 4.48
N HIS A 392 1.06 -23.97 3.96
CA HIS A 392 -0.38 -23.97 4.33
C HIS A 392 -0.70 -23.39 5.73
N GLY A 393 0.30 -22.93 6.47
CA GLY A 393 0.12 -22.16 7.69
C GLY A 393 0.10 -20.64 7.45
N PRO A 394 -0.37 -19.87 8.45
CA PRO A 394 -0.31 -18.41 8.43
C PRO A 394 1.14 -17.93 8.26
N HIS A 395 1.39 -17.06 7.28
CA HIS A 395 2.74 -16.58 7.02
C HIS A 395 3.12 -15.45 8.00
N PRO A 396 4.20 -15.60 8.79
CA PRO A 396 4.51 -14.71 9.94
C PRO A 396 4.66 -13.23 9.55
N ARG A 397 5.16 -12.94 8.34
CA ARG A 397 5.29 -11.57 7.82
C ARG A 397 3.98 -10.77 7.70
N PHE A 398 2.81 -11.40 7.70
CA PHE A 398 1.52 -10.72 7.53
C PHE A 398 0.89 -10.29 8.86
N TYR A 399 1.51 -10.64 9.98
CA TYR A 399 0.95 -10.45 11.30
C TYR A 399 1.57 -9.26 12.03
N PRO A 400 0.77 -8.46 12.73
CA PRO A 400 1.27 -7.42 13.61
C PRO A 400 2.14 -7.99 14.75
N HIS A 401 3.04 -7.17 15.27
CA HIS A 401 3.92 -7.45 16.39
C HIS A 401 3.21 -7.65 17.74
N PRO A 402 2.12 -6.93 18.09
CA PRO A 402 1.45 -7.14 19.36
C PRO A 402 0.91 -8.57 19.45
N THR A 403 1.53 -9.42 20.27
CA THR A 403 1.09 -10.81 20.50
C THR A 403 0.78 -11.08 21.97
N SER A 404 0.65 -10.02 22.77
CA SER A 404 0.33 -10.11 24.19
C SER A 404 -0.33 -8.85 24.72
N TYR A 405 -0.93 -8.93 25.90
CA TYR A 405 -1.44 -7.77 26.63
C TYR A 405 -1.33 -7.99 28.16
N PRO A 406 -1.16 -6.91 28.95
CA PRO A 406 -1.16 -7.02 30.40
C PRO A 406 -2.58 -7.26 30.92
N TYR A 407 -2.71 -8.22 31.83
CA TYR A 407 -3.95 -8.55 32.52
C TYR A 407 -3.75 -8.48 34.02
N ALA A 408 -4.56 -7.66 34.70
CA ALA A 408 -4.65 -7.65 36.14
C ALA A 408 -5.80 -8.57 36.58
N SER A 409 -5.48 -9.64 37.30
CA SER A 409 -6.52 -10.49 37.89
C SER A 409 -7.22 -9.79 39.05
N PRO A 410 -8.44 -10.23 39.43
CA PRO A 410 -9.22 -9.62 40.51
C PRO A 410 -8.52 -9.62 41.88
N ASP A 411 -7.54 -10.49 42.08
CA ASP A 411 -6.69 -10.57 43.27
C ASP A 411 -5.49 -9.58 43.24
N GLY A 412 -5.39 -8.74 42.22
CA GLY A 412 -4.34 -7.74 42.04
C GLY A 412 -3.07 -8.27 41.36
N THR A 413 -3.03 -9.55 40.98
CA THR A 413 -1.86 -10.13 40.32
C THR A 413 -1.77 -9.67 38.87
N ARG A 414 -0.63 -9.12 38.44
CA ARG A 414 -0.37 -8.77 37.03
C ARG A 414 0.25 -9.96 36.32
N ARG A 415 -0.35 -10.36 35.20
CA ARG A 415 0.19 -11.36 34.28
C ARG A 415 0.10 -10.87 32.84
N GLU A 416 0.97 -11.38 32.00
CA GLU A 416 0.90 -11.17 30.55
C GLU A 416 0.06 -12.29 29.93
N ILE A 417 -0.93 -11.93 29.12
CA ILE A 417 -1.70 -12.88 28.30
C ILE A 417 -1.11 -12.84 26.90
N LYS A 418 -0.66 -13.98 26.38
CA LYS A 418 -0.18 -14.12 25.00
C LYS A 418 -1.30 -14.62 24.11
N PHE A 419 -1.33 -14.15 22.87
CA PHE A 419 -2.29 -14.57 21.85
C PHE A 419 -1.58 -14.77 20.50
N GLU A 420 -2.23 -15.52 19.62
CA GLU A 420 -1.78 -15.76 18.25
C GLU A 420 -2.85 -15.27 17.29
N TYR A 421 -2.41 -14.61 16.22
CA TYR A 421 -3.31 -14.20 15.15
C TYR A 421 -3.72 -15.39 14.29
N GLN A 422 -5.03 -15.51 14.02
CA GLN A 422 -5.56 -16.58 13.17
C GLN A 422 -5.63 -16.19 11.68
N ARG A 423 -5.69 -14.88 11.38
CA ARG A 423 -5.76 -14.32 10.03
C ARG A 423 -4.99 -13.01 9.97
N ALA A 424 -4.44 -12.70 8.78
CA ALA A 424 -3.81 -11.42 8.51
C ALA A 424 -4.82 -10.27 8.73
N LEU A 425 -4.33 -9.06 8.96
CA LEU A 425 -5.19 -7.89 9.04
C LEU A 425 -5.91 -7.69 7.70
N ASP A 426 -7.23 -7.49 7.74
CA ASP A 426 -8.01 -7.11 6.57
C ASP A 426 -7.68 -5.67 6.14
N ASP A 427 -7.95 -5.35 4.86
CA ASP A 427 -7.66 -4.07 4.19
C ASP A 427 -8.39 -2.82 4.74
N TYR A 428 -9.01 -2.93 5.92
CA TYR A 428 -9.78 -1.85 6.49
C TYR A 428 -8.89 -0.70 6.96
N SER A 429 -9.00 0.43 6.27
CA SER A 429 -8.31 1.69 6.55
C SER A 429 -8.91 2.51 7.69
N GLY A 430 -9.83 1.92 8.45
CA GLY A 430 -10.49 2.55 9.59
C GLY A 430 -9.67 2.46 10.87
N CYS A 431 -8.54 3.16 10.95
CA CYS A 431 -7.87 3.38 12.22
C CYS A 431 -8.44 4.64 12.86
N SER A 432 -9.53 4.50 13.64
CA SER A 432 -10.12 5.62 14.40
C SER A 432 -9.36 5.82 15.72
N LEU A 433 -8.96 7.06 16.01
CA LEU A 433 -8.48 7.45 17.33
C LEU A 433 -9.65 7.47 18.32
N ASN A 434 -9.50 6.74 19.43
CA ASN A 434 -10.53 6.64 20.46
C ASN A 434 -10.23 7.52 21.67
N THR A 435 -11.30 8.09 22.22
CA THR A 435 -11.37 8.61 23.58
C THR A 435 -12.10 7.59 24.44
N LEU A 436 -11.44 7.20 25.54
CA LEU A 436 -11.97 6.62 26.79
C LEU A 436 -13.12 5.59 26.68
N GLN A 437 -12.83 4.38 27.17
CA GLN A 437 -13.76 3.30 27.53
C GLN A 437 -15.20 3.80 27.76
N ASN A 438 -16.07 3.62 26.77
CA ASN A 438 -17.45 4.06 26.85
C ASN A 438 -18.17 3.20 27.90
N THR A 439 -18.68 3.84 28.95
CA THR A 439 -19.53 3.23 29.98
C THR A 439 -20.72 2.48 29.36
N ALA A 440 -21.21 2.93 28.20
CA ALA A 440 -22.24 2.28 27.41
C ALA A 440 -21.85 0.89 26.86
N GLU A 441 -20.60 0.69 26.42
CA GLU A 441 -20.12 -0.62 25.92
C GLU A 441 -20.11 -1.65 27.04
N GLY A 442 -19.56 -1.28 28.21
CA GLY A 442 -19.56 -2.15 29.40
C GLY A 442 -20.98 -2.49 29.87
N PHE A 443 -21.87 -1.50 29.89
CA PHE A 443 -23.29 -1.71 30.22
C PHE A 443 -23.98 -2.70 29.27
N LEU A 444 -23.79 -2.55 27.95
CA LEU A 444 -24.37 -3.49 26.99
C LEU A 444 -23.70 -4.86 27.04
N ALA A 445 -22.39 -4.93 27.31
CA ALA A 445 -21.68 -6.21 27.47
C ALA A 445 -22.23 -7.00 28.66
N ASP A 446 -22.51 -6.35 29.80
CA ASP A 446 -23.13 -6.97 30.98
C ASP A 446 -24.54 -7.50 30.68
N LEU A 447 -25.25 -6.89 29.73
CA LEU A 447 -26.56 -7.30 29.24
C LEU A 447 -26.50 -8.29 28.07
N ASN A 448 -25.31 -8.75 27.68
CA ASN A 448 -25.09 -9.64 26.54
C ASN A 448 -25.47 -9.02 25.17
N TYR A 449 -25.45 -7.67 25.05
CA TYR A 449 -25.72 -6.92 23.82
C TYR A 449 -24.49 -6.25 23.20
N ALA A 450 -23.31 -6.45 23.78
CA ALA A 450 -22.02 -6.12 23.18
C ALA A 450 -21.02 -7.24 23.49
N PRO A 451 -19.92 -7.37 22.73
CA PRO A 451 -18.84 -8.30 23.06
C PRO A 451 -18.22 -7.97 24.41
N LYS A 452 -17.82 -8.99 25.18
CA LYS A 452 -17.09 -8.75 26.42
C LYS A 452 -15.70 -8.20 26.14
N LEU A 453 -15.38 -7.02 26.71
CA LEU A 453 -14.06 -6.42 26.63
C LEU A 453 -13.08 -7.11 27.60
N PHE A 454 -11.95 -7.60 27.09
CA PHE A 454 -10.87 -8.21 27.88
C PHE A 454 -9.72 -7.25 28.17
N TYR A 455 -9.43 -6.34 27.25
CA TYR A 455 -8.36 -5.34 27.40
C TYR A 455 -8.65 -4.11 26.57
N TYR A 456 -8.40 -2.95 27.17
CA TYR A 456 -8.34 -1.66 26.49
C TYR A 456 -7.18 -0.89 27.11
N GLY A 457 -6.17 -0.57 26.30
CA GLY A 457 -4.99 0.11 26.78
C GLY A 457 -3.97 0.29 25.68
N PRO A 458 -2.87 0.99 25.97
CA PRO A 458 -1.87 1.27 24.96
C PRO A 458 -1.12 -0.02 24.60
N LEU A 459 -0.47 -0.07 23.43
CA LEU A 459 0.24 -1.26 22.97
C LEU A 459 1.27 -1.75 24.00
N PRO A 460 1.57 -3.07 24.08
CA PRO A 460 2.68 -3.55 24.91
C PRO A 460 3.97 -2.77 24.58
N ASP A 461 4.78 -2.49 25.60
CA ASP A 461 6.00 -1.68 25.52
C ASP A 461 5.82 -0.17 25.28
N THR A 462 4.59 0.37 25.32
CA THR A 462 4.35 1.83 25.42
C THR A 462 4.31 2.29 26.89
N PRO A 463 4.92 3.45 27.24
CA PRO A 463 4.85 4.00 28.60
C PRO A 463 3.41 4.38 28.98
N SER A 464 3.08 4.32 30.28
CA SER A 464 1.75 4.68 30.78
C SER A 464 1.46 6.18 30.66
N PHE A 465 0.18 6.50 30.42
CA PHE A 465 -0.36 7.85 30.21
C PHE A 465 -0.02 8.86 31.34
N GLU A 466 0.26 8.38 32.55
CA GLU A 466 0.54 9.21 33.74
C GLU A 466 1.83 10.06 33.63
N SER A 467 2.75 9.75 32.71
CA SER A 467 3.99 10.53 32.52
C SER A 467 3.89 11.69 31.50
N ILE A 468 2.73 11.89 30.86
CA ILE A 468 2.66 12.53 29.52
C ILE A 468 2.08 13.96 29.50
N SER A 469 1.52 14.45 30.62
CA SER A 469 0.82 15.75 30.72
C SER A 469 1.56 16.97 30.13
N ASN A 470 2.90 16.98 30.10
CA ASN A 470 3.69 18.11 29.60
C ASN A 470 4.15 18.00 28.13
N ALA A 471 4.17 16.80 27.54
CA ALA A 471 4.66 16.58 26.16
C ALA A 471 3.60 16.92 25.09
N ALA A 472 2.32 16.70 25.42
CA ALA A 472 1.18 16.93 24.52
C ALA A 472 0.98 18.41 24.13
N GLN A 473 1.53 19.37 24.89
CA GLN A 473 1.40 20.80 24.59
C GLN A 473 2.47 21.33 23.61
N ASN A 474 3.52 20.55 23.33
CA ASN A 474 4.69 21.00 22.54
C ASN A 474 4.92 20.22 21.24
N ALA A 475 4.03 19.28 20.88
CA ALA A 475 4.22 18.39 19.73
C ALA A 475 3.84 19.04 18.39
N HIS A 476 4.66 18.79 17.36
CA HIS A 476 4.40 19.24 15.98
C HIS A 476 3.22 18.47 15.36
N PRO A 477 2.30 19.15 14.65
CA PRO A 477 1.16 18.50 14.00
C PRO A 477 1.59 17.79 12.71
N GLY A 478 1.19 16.52 12.53
CA GLY A 478 0.68 16.09 11.22
C GLY A 478 1.24 14.86 10.51
N LEU A 479 2.22 14.09 11.02
CA LEU A 479 2.79 13.01 10.19
C LEU A 479 2.90 11.59 10.78
N CYS A 480 2.58 11.34 12.05
CA CYS A 480 2.41 9.98 12.57
C CYS A 480 1.40 9.96 13.73
N LEU A 481 0.64 8.86 13.86
CA LEU A 481 -0.05 8.52 15.11
C LEU A 481 1.01 8.46 16.20
N ARG A 482 0.89 9.26 17.25
CA ARG A 482 1.92 9.25 18.30
C ARG A 482 1.98 7.85 18.93
N PRO A 483 3.17 7.35 19.32
CA PRO A 483 3.35 6.12 20.11
C PRO A 483 2.36 5.93 21.26
N ASP A 484 1.99 7.03 21.92
CA ASP A 484 1.07 7.08 23.06
C ASP A 484 -0.42 7.13 22.67
N THR A 485 -0.73 7.10 21.37
CA THR A 485 -2.10 7.12 20.82
C THR A 485 -2.59 5.78 20.27
N MET A 486 -1.71 4.78 20.12
CA MET A 486 -2.16 3.46 19.67
C MET A 486 -2.65 2.63 20.84
N TYR A 487 -3.94 2.30 20.79
CA TYR A 487 -4.61 1.45 21.75
C TYR A 487 -4.89 0.10 21.13
N MET A 488 -4.73 -0.94 21.93
CA MET A 488 -5.20 -2.27 21.62
C MET A 488 -6.50 -2.52 22.36
N VAL A 489 -7.46 -3.04 21.61
CA VAL A 489 -8.75 -3.49 22.13
C VAL A 489 -8.81 -5.00 21.94
N VAL A 490 -8.86 -5.75 23.03
CA VAL A 490 -9.05 -7.19 23.01
C VAL A 490 -10.44 -7.46 23.56
N MET A 491 -11.30 -8.07 22.77
CA MET A 491 -12.68 -8.37 23.14
C MET A 491 -13.05 -9.80 22.74
N GLU A 492 -14.21 -10.24 23.18
CA GLU A 492 -14.83 -11.49 22.78
C GLU A 492 -15.00 -11.57 21.27
N TYR A 493 -14.57 -12.69 20.69
CA TYR A 493 -14.80 -12.98 19.28
C TYR A 493 -16.23 -13.51 19.09
N ILE A 494 -17.02 -12.80 18.29
CA ILE A 494 -18.39 -13.19 17.95
C ILE A 494 -18.38 -13.88 16.59
N GLU A 495 -18.70 -15.18 16.58
CA GLU A 495 -18.86 -15.93 15.34
C GLU A 495 -20.24 -15.63 14.74
N SER A 496 -20.27 -15.16 13.49
CA SER A 496 -21.51 -14.68 12.86
C SER A 496 -22.46 -15.84 12.53
N GLY A 497 -23.68 -15.77 13.07
CA GLY A 497 -24.77 -16.70 12.75
C GLY A 497 -25.49 -16.38 11.42
N PRO A 498 -26.35 -17.29 10.92
CA PRO A 498 -27.12 -17.06 9.69
C PRO A 498 -28.13 -15.92 9.84
N ASP A 499 -28.41 -15.15 8.79
CA ASP A 499 -29.37 -14.04 8.83
C ASP A 499 -30.80 -14.53 9.19
N PRO A 500 -31.46 -13.96 10.22
CA PRO A 500 -32.86 -14.23 10.51
C PRO A 500 -33.75 -13.24 9.77
N GLU A 501 -34.97 -13.64 9.40
CA GLU A 501 -35.95 -12.74 8.78
C GLU A 501 -36.43 -11.59 9.72
N VAL A 502 -36.18 -11.65 11.04
CA VAL A 502 -36.67 -10.63 12.00
C VAL A 502 -35.75 -10.47 13.23
N PHE A 503 -35.00 -9.37 13.31
CA PHE A 503 -34.24 -8.96 14.53
C PHE A 503 -34.55 -7.53 15.02
N ARG A 504 -35.49 -6.83 14.37
CA ARG A 504 -35.90 -5.47 14.72
C ARG A 504 -36.24 -5.29 16.20
N TRP A 505 -36.94 -6.26 16.79
CA TRP A 505 -37.38 -6.18 18.18
C TRP A 505 -36.20 -6.14 19.18
N GLN A 506 -35.12 -6.90 18.92
CA GLN A 506 -33.93 -6.89 19.78
C GLN A 506 -33.21 -5.55 19.66
N LEU A 507 -33.10 -5.00 18.45
CA LEU A 507 -32.53 -3.66 18.25
C LEU A 507 -33.34 -2.58 18.97
N GLU A 508 -34.67 -2.63 18.89
CA GLU A 508 -35.55 -1.72 19.62
C GLU A 508 -35.37 -1.86 21.14
N GLU A 509 -35.19 -3.09 21.65
CA GLU A 509 -34.88 -3.33 23.07
C GLU A 509 -33.52 -2.75 23.48
N ILE A 510 -32.49 -2.91 22.65
CA ILE A 510 -31.14 -2.38 22.93
C ILE A 510 -31.17 -0.84 23.02
N LEU A 511 -31.80 -0.18 22.03
CA LEU A 511 -31.95 1.28 22.04
C LEU A 511 -32.78 1.77 23.23
N PHE A 512 -33.79 1.00 23.65
CA PHE A 512 -34.58 1.29 24.84
C PHE A 512 -33.69 1.27 26.10
N LYS A 513 -32.88 0.22 26.30
CA LYS A 513 -32.00 0.10 27.46
C LYS A 513 -30.90 1.15 27.50
N LEU A 514 -30.28 1.46 26.36
CA LEU A 514 -29.29 2.55 26.27
C LEU A 514 -29.90 3.87 26.77
N ARG A 515 -31.11 4.18 26.32
CA ARG A 515 -31.77 5.43 26.71
C ARG A 515 -32.18 5.46 28.18
N GLU A 516 -32.64 4.35 28.75
CA GLU A 516 -32.95 4.29 30.20
C GLU A 516 -31.73 4.66 31.05
N GLU A 517 -30.53 4.26 30.62
CA GLU A 517 -29.26 4.64 31.25
C GLU A 517 -28.67 5.98 30.76
N GLY A 518 -29.36 6.71 29.88
CA GLY A 518 -28.94 8.04 29.43
C GLY A 518 -27.94 8.06 28.27
N TYR A 519 -27.81 6.96 27.52
CA TYR A 519 -26.92 6.84 26.37
C TYR A 519 -27.66 6.94 25.02
N ALA A 520 -26.93 7.37 23.99
CA ALA A 520 -27.35 7.35 22.59
C ALA A 520 -26.27 6.70 21.71
N PHE A 521 -26.66 6.04 20.61
CA PHE A 521 -25.74 5.32 19.71
C PHE A 521 -25.72 5.95 18.29
N GLY A 522 -24.85 6.93 18.08
CA GLY A 522 -24.85 7.76 16.86
C GLY A 522 -24.45 7.07 15.56
N ASP A 523 -23.77 5.92 15.61
CA ASP A 523 -23.35 5.16 14.42
C ASP A 523 -24.16 3.88 14.22
N PHE A 524 -25.49 3.96 14.33
CA PHE A 524 -26.36 2.80 14.28
C PHE A 524 -26.57 2.31 12.83
N ARG A 525 -25.71 1.41 12.34
CA ARG A 525 -25.70 0.90 10.97
C ARG A 525 -25.42 -0.60 10.92
N LEU A 526 -25.80 -1.25 9.81
CA LEU A 526 -25.72 -2.73 9.66
C LEU A 526 -24.31 -3.27 9.93
N GLN A 527 -23.28 -2.58 9.47
CA GLN A 527 -21.87 -2.94 9.72
C GLN A 527 -21.44 -2.93 11.19
N ASN A 528 -22.21 -2.27 12.06
CA ASN A 528 -21.96 -2.18 13.50
C ASN A 528 -22.86 -3.13 14.31
N ILE A 529 -23.60 -4.02 13.62
CA ILE A 529 -24.52 -4.98 14.19
C ILE A 529 -24.01 -6.38 13.84
N LEU A 530 -23.53 -7.10 14.84
CA LEU A 530 -23.18 -8.51 14.71
C LEU A 530 -24.32 -9.37 15.23
N LYS A 531 -24.47 -10.57 14.66
CA LYS A 531 -25.40 -11.58 15.14
C LYS A 531 -24.62 -12.84 15.47
N ASP A 532 -24.80 -13.40 16.66
CA ASP A 532 -24.19 -14.66 17.04
C ASP A 532 -24.99 -15.89 16.52
N PHE A 533 -24.43 -17.10 16.67
CA PHE A 533 -25.09 -18.35 16.29
C PHE A 533 -26.35 -18.67 17.11
N GLU A 534 -26.50 -18.08 18.30
CA GLU A 534 -27.68 -18.26 19.15
C GLU A 534 -28.84 -17.34 18.73
N GLY A 535 -28.55 -16.36 17.88
CA GLY A 535 -29.52 -15.40 17.39
C GLY A 535 -29.60 -14.11 18.19
N ASN A 536 -28.64 -13.84 19.06
CA ASN A 536 -28.55 -12.58 19.78
C ASN A 536 -27.79 -11.53 18.96
N ILE A 537 -28.29 -10.30 19.02
CA ILE A 537 -27.60 -9.14 18.46
C ILE A 537 -26.52 -8.64 19.42
N LYS A 538 -25.36 -8.31 18.86
CA LYS A 538 -24.24 -7.64 19.51
C LYS A 538 -23.91 -6.35 18.75
N LEU A 539 -23.93 -5.21 19.43
CA LEU A 539 -23.44 -3.96 18.85
C LEU A 539 -21.91 -3.89 18.98
N ILE A 540 -21.26 -3.30 17.99
CA ILE A 540 -19.82 -2.99 17.96
C ILE A 540 -19.61 -1.55 17.49
N ASP A 541 -18.37 -1.06 17.52
CA ASP A 541 -17.99 0.31 17.11
C ASP A 541 -18.72 1.40 17.91
N PHE A 542 -18.43 1.43 19.21
CA PHE A 542 -19.01 2.40 20.16
C PHE A 542 -18.43 3.81 20.03
N ASN A 543 -17.67 4.12 18.99
CA ASN A 543 -16.95 5.39 18.87
C ASN A 543 -17.88 6.61 18.91
N TRP A 544 -19.12 6.46 18.40
CA TRP A 544 -20.15 7.50 18.42
C TRP A 544 -21.28 7.17 19.40
N CYS A 545 -20.97 6.44 20.47
CA CYS A 545 -21.88 6.16 21.57
C CYS A 545 -21.46 6.94 22.81
N GLY A 546 -22.42 7.39 23.62
CA GLY A 546 -22.13 8.03 24.90
C GLY A 546 -23.34 8.73 25.49
N GLU A 547 -23.12 9.43 26.60
CA GLU A 547 -24.19 10.17 27.29
C GLU A 547 -24.74 11.27 26.39
N TYR A 548 -26.06 11.49 26.40
CA TYR A 548 -26.68 12.58 25.65
C TYR A 548 -27.27 13.64 26.58
N ASP A 549 -27.31 14.86 26.08
CA ASP A 549 -27.86 15.98 26.82
C ASP A 549 -29.39 15.90 26.86
N THR A 550 -29.94 15.61 28.04
CA THR A 550 -31.39 15.59 28.25
C THR A 550 -32.02 16.99 28.16
N GLU A 551 -31.23 18.05 28.31
CA GLU A 551 -31.64 19.45 28.26
C GLU A 551 -31.31 20.14 26.92
N ALA A 552 -30.49 19.52 26.06
CA ALA A 552 -30.22 20.05 24.73
C ALA A 552 -31.56 20.26 24.04
N LYS A 553 -31.80 21.51 23.60
CA LYS A 553 -33.07 21.90 22.98
C LYS A 553 -33.39 20.90 21.89
N ARG A 554 -34.44 20.11 22.12
CA ARG A 554 -35.17 19.43 21.06
C ARG A 554 -35.51 20.52 20.07
N ASP A 555 -34.85 20.56 18.92
CA ASP A 555 -35.28 21.36 17.79
C ASP A 555 -36.56 20.68 17.26
N GLY A 556 -37.60 20.72 18.10
CA GLY A 556 -38.75 19.82 18.10
C GLY A 556 -39.67 20.01 16.90
N ASP A 557 -39.39 21.02 16.08
CA ASP A 557 -40.13 21.33 14.86
C ASP A 557 -39.35 21.02 13.56
N ARG A 558 -38.09 20.54 13.64
CA ARG A 558 -37.28 20.29 12.43
C ARG A 558 -36.78 18.86 12.21
N LEU A 559 -36.77 17.98 13.21
CA LEU A 559 -36.45 16.58 12.96
C LEU A 559 -37.64 15.84 12.33
N GLN A 560 -37.47 15.42 11.07
CA GLN A 560 -38.40 14.52 10.36
C GLN A 560 -38.27 13.07 10.88
N VAL A 561 -38.53 12.84 12.17
CA VAL A 561 -38.73 11.48 12.71
C VAL A 561 -40.18 11.05 12.51
N SER A 562 -40.38 9.75 12.26
CA SER A 562 -41.71 9.18 12.06
C SER A 562 -42.61 9.39 13.29
N LYS A 563 -43.93 9.43 13.10
CA LYS A 563 -44.88 9.53 14.22
C LYS A 563 -44.67 8.38 15.23
N TYR A 564 -44.37 7.19 14.74
CA TYR A 564 -44.06 6.02 15.57
C TYR A 564 -42.86 6.27 16.48
N VAL A 565 -41.75 6.77 15.92
CA VAL A 565 -40.54 7.12 16.70
C VAL A 565 -40.87 8.20 17.73
N ARG A 566 -41.61 9.23 17.36
CA ARG A 566 -42.00 10.30 18.30
C ARG A 566 -42.84 9.79 19.46
N ASP A 567 -43.83 8.94 19.19
CA ASP A 567 -44.72 8.35 20.20
C ASP A 567 -43.92 7.44 21.15
N LYS A 568 -43.04 6.59 20.60
CA LYS A 568 -42.11 5.75 21.38
C LYS A 568 -41.15 6.57 22.23
N LEU A 569 -40.57 7.62 21.65
CA LEU A 569 -39.66 8.48 22.38
C LEU A 569 -40.37 9.19 23.54
N GLY A 570 -41.62 9.62 23.34
CA GLY A 570 -42.46 10.23 24.38
C GLY A 570 -43.00 9.27 25.44
N GLU A 571 -43.14 7.97 25.15
CA GLU A 571 -43.43 6.93 26.16
C GLU A 571 -42.25 6.74 27.12
N LEU A 572 -41.04 6.72 26.57
CA LEU A 572 -39.78 6.58 27.29
C LEU A 572 -39.49 7.80 28.20
N ASP A 573 -39.70 9.03 27.71
CA ASP A 573 -39.53 10.25 28.51
C ASP A 573 -40.40 10.24 29.79
N ARG A 574 -41.62 9.71 29.68
CA ARG A 574 -42.57 9.61 30.80
C ARG A 574 -42.14 8.61 31.87
N ARG A 575 -41.22 7.68 31.55
CA ARG A 575 -40.69 6.68 32.50
C ARG A 575 -39.48 7.18 33.28
N GLY A 576 -38.92 8.34 32.92
CA GLY A 576 -37.83 9.00 33.65
C GLY A 576 -36.49 8.33 33.42
N GLY A 577 -35.77 8.72 32.37
CA GLY A 577 -34.38 8.34 32.16
C GLY A 577 -33.46 8.99 33.20
N ARG A 578 -32.30 8.39 33.43
CA ARG A 578 -31.29 8.92 34.35
C ARG A 578 -30.69 10.20 33.74
N ALA A 579 -30.93 11.36 34.37
CA ALA A 579 -30.29 12.61 33.97
C ALA A 579 -28.80 12.55 34.34
N THR A 580 -27.92 12.73 33.37
CA THR A 580 -26.47 12.80 33.61
C THR A 580 -25.97 14.23 33.44
N THR A 581 -25.04 14.64 34.31
CA THR A 581 -24.33 15.92 34.24
C THR A 581 -22.89 15.62 33.83
N GLY A 582 -22.69 15.24 32.57
CA GLY A 582 -21.41 14.77 32.03
C GLY A 582 -21.07 15.38 30.66
N PRO A 583 -19.84 15.17 30.15
CA PRO A 583 -19.51 15.51 28.77
C PRO A 583 -20.34 14.64 27.81
N TYR A 584 -21.22 15.27 27.04
CA TYR A 584 -22.10 14.58 26.10
C TYR A 584 -21.35 14.06 24.87
N ALA A 585 -21.93 13.07 24.18
CA ALA A 585 -21.41 12.53 22.94
C ALA A 585 -21.65 13.48 21.76
N TYR A 586 -20.64 13.64 20.89
CA TYR A 586 -20.70 14.49 19.70
C TYR A 586 -20.17 13.73 18.47
N TYR A 587 -20.71 14.06 17.29
CA TYR A 587 -20.15 13.58 16.04
C TYR A 587 -18.78 14.21 15.75
N PRO A 588 -17.86 13.49 15.07
CA PRO A 588 -16.53 14.00 14.77
C PRO A 588 -16.58 15.17 13.78
N SER A 589 -15.51 15.98 13.75
CA SER A 589 -15.37 17.08 12.78
C SER A 589 -15.33 16.58 11.33
N SER A 590 -14.76 15.40 11.10
CA SER A 590 -14.58 14.74 9.81
C SER A 590 -15.77 13.88 9.35
N LEU A 591 -16.97 14.08 9.92
CA LEU A 591 -18.15 13.30 9.56
C LEU A 591 -18.43 13.38 8.04
N SER A 592 -18.45 12.22 7.38
CA SER A 592 -18.82 12.11 5.96
C SER A 592 -20.28 12.49 5.77
N LEU A 593 -20.56 13.61 5.09
CA LEU A 593 -21.92 14.09 4.81
C LEU A 593 -22.41 13.61 3.44
N LEU A 594 -22.22 12.33 3.11
CA LEU A 594 -22.77 11.79 1.87
C LEU A 594 -24.31 11.98 1.86
N PRO A 595 -24.91 12.42 0.74
CA PRO A 595 -26.34 12.60 0.65
C PRO A 595 -27.10 11.31 1.01
N ASN A 596 -28.08 11.42 1.90
CA ASN A 596 -29.00 10.35 2.36
C ASN A 596 -28.46 9.34 3.40
N GLU A 597 -27.18 9.39 3.80
CA GLU A 597 -26.68 8.51 4.87
C GLU A 597 -27.25 8.90 6.25
N TRP A 598 -27.14 10.18 6.60
CA TRP A 598 -27.48 10.64 7.95
C TRP A 598 -28.93 11.16 8.08
N PRO A 599 -29.58 10.98 9.24
CA PRO A 599 -30.86 11.63 9.53
C PRO A 599 -30.69 13.14 9.77
N HIS A 600 -31.77 13.90 9.65
CA HIS A 600 -31.75 15.34 9.92
C HIS A 600 -31.31 15.63 11.36
N GLY A 601 -30.41 16.60 11.56
CA GLY A 601 -29.87 16.97 12.88
C GLY A 601 -28.46 16.44 13.13
N VAL A 602 -28.04 15.41 12.39
CA VAL A 602 -26.67 14.90 12.39
C VAL A 602 -25.75 15.86 11.61
N GLY A 603 -24.56 16.12 12.15
CA GLY A 603 -23.55 16.94 11.51
C GLY A 603 -22.28 17.03 12.33
N SER A 604 -21.19 17.48 11.70
CA SER A 604 -19.89 17.63 12.37
C SER A 604 -20.00 18.44 13.66
N LEU A 605 -19.45 17.91 14.75
CA LEU A 605 -19.45 18.53 16.08
C LEU A 605 -20.86 18.82 16.66
N LYS A 606 -21.91 18.16 16.13
CA LYS A 606 -23.25 18.21 16.71
C LYS A 606 -23.41 17.15 17.79
N PRO A 607 -24.24 17.42 18.83
CA PRO A 607 -24.52 16.43 19.85
C PRO A 607 -25.21 15.22 19.23
N ILE A 608 -24.88 14.03 19.74
CA ILE A 608 -25.56 12.79 19.41
C ILE A 608 -26.81 12.72 20.29
N LEU A 609 -27.96 12.48 19.68
CA LEU A 609 -29.27 12.47 20.32
C LEU A 609 -29.96 11.12 20.06
N PRO A 610 -30.83 10.64 20.97
CA PRO A 610 -31.60 9.41 20.76
C PRO A 610 -32.46 9.44 19.48
N GLU A 611 -32.91 10.61 19.03
CA GLU A 611 -33.64 10.69 17.76
C GLU A 611 -32.81 10.22 16.56
N HIS A 612 -31.48 10.32 16.64
CA HIS A 612 -30.59 9.90 15.56
C HIS A 612 -30.54 8.38 15.44
N ASP A 613 -30.37 7.65 16.54
CA ASP A 613 -30.25 6.19 16.51
C ASP A 613 -31.57 5.49 16.11
N TRP A 614 -32.72 5.99 16.60
CA TRP A 614 -34.04 5.55 16.15
C TRP A 614 -34.32 5.86 14.68
N ALA A 615 -33.89 7.03 14.18
CA ALA A 615 -34.05 7.35 12.76
C ALA A 615 -33.17 6.48 11.87
N LEU A 616 -31.96 6.14 12.33
CA LEU A 616 -31.07 5.20 11.67
C LEU A 616 -31.64 3.77 11.67
N LEU A 617 -32.24 3.32 12.78
CA LEU A 617 -32.98 2.06 12.85
C LEU A 617 -34.10 1.98 11.80
N GLU A 618 -34.92 3.03 11.65
CA GLU A 618 -35.95 3.05 10.62
C GLU A 618 -35.36 2.98 9.20
N LYS A 619 -34.25 3.68 8.95
CA LYS A 619 -33.56 3.63 7.66
C LYS A 619 -33.01 2.24 7.34
N LEU A 620 -32.52 1.49 8.34
CA LEU A 620 -32.03 0.12 8.14
C LEU A 620 -33.13 -0.77 7.56
N PHE A 621 -34.32 -0.73 8.15
CA PHE A 621 -35.44 -1.53 7.69
C PHE A 621 -36.13 -0.98 6.44
N LEU A 622 -36.00 0.32 6.11
CA LEU A 622 -36.49 0.85 4.83
C LEU A 622 -35.65 0.38 3.62
N LYS A 623 -34.36 0.12 3.82
CA LYS A 623 -33.46 -0.36 2.76
C LYS A 623 -33.61 -1.85 2.46
N GLU A 624 -34.00 -2.68 3.43
CA GLU A 624 -34.21 -4.12 3.22
C GLU A 624 -35.48 -4.47 2.41
N PHE A 625 -36.39 -3.51 2.22
CA PHE A 625 -37.61 -3.66 1.40
C PHE A 625 -37.51 -3.02 0.00
N GLN A 626 -36.30 -2.65 -0.46
CA GLN A 626 -35.99 -2.24 -1.84
C GLN A 626 -34.98 -3.22 -2.45
#